data_AF-A0A6G7YCD3-F1
#
_entry.id   AF-A0A6G7YCD3-F1
#
_cell.length_a   1.000
_cell.length_b   1.000
_cell.length_c   1.000
_cell.angle_alpha   90.00
_cell.angle_beta   90.00
_cell.angle_gamma   90.00
#
_symmetry.space_group_name_H-M   'P 1'
#
loop_
_entity.id
_entity.type
_entity.pdbx_description
1 polymer ?
#
loop_
_entity_poly.entity_id
_entity_poly.type
_entity_poly.pdbx_seq_one_letter_code
_entity_poly.pdbx_strand_id
1 'polypeptide(L)'
;MTRYLFVTFDGGGNLDPELAVATELQVRGHEVRFLGHRAQEQRIRDAGMVFSTYITAKPFDGREPHSTARMLALVSDRTMGRDVLTSLETAPADVVVVDGLLFGVMQSLRAAGRSWVTFAHAFDSYWRKAARGPLGLALRLRGCPLLSLYDAGSPTLVMALPDLDQGAGNVVHAGPTATGQPATPGEKTILVSFSTFGFASLVGLWQRTFDALGGVDARVIATVGPSVPVGRLRIPGSVEVHQWLPHSQVLPEASLVISHGGHGTAMAALAHDVPLLILPLDRRSDQPLVGRAISRAGAGLSLSRHSRPARIGAAAEQLLADGPHRAAAARLGAEIREFDGRRRAADILEKVSHG
;
A
#
# COMPACT_ATOMS: atom_id res chain seq x y z
N MET A 1 -20.02 -19.77 -9.48
CA MET A 1 -18.74 -19.38 -10.08
C MET A 1 -18.92 -18.00 -10.69
N THR A 2 -18.04 -17.05 -10.35
CA THR A 2 -18.09 -15.64 -10.77
C THR A 2 -16.77 -15.31 -11.44
N ARG A 3 -16.79 -14.46 -12.48
CA ARG A 3 -15.59 -14.00 -13.19
C ARG A 3 -15.23 -12.59 -12.73
N TYR A 4 -14.02 -12.43 -12.21
CA TYR A 4 -13.49 -11.16 -11.73
C TYR A 4 -12.40 -10.64 -12.67
N LEU A 5 -12.49 -9.35 -13.02
CA LEU A 5 -11.40 -8.60 -13.63
C LEU A 5 -10.81 -7.61 -12.63
N PHE A 6 -9.58 -7.85 -12.21
CA PHE A 6 -8.79 -6.89 -11.45
C PHE A 6 -8.03 -5.97 -12.41
N VAL A 7 -8.24 -4.65 -12.29
CA VAL A 7 -7.60 -3.62 -13.08
C VAL A 7 -6.62 -2.85 -12.21
N THR A 8 -5.34 -2.96 -12.54
CA THR A 8 -4.24 -2.51 -11.68
C THR A 8 -3.19 -1.73 -12.46
N PHE A 9 -2.26 -1.10 -11.77
CA PHE A 9 -1.09 -0.47 -12.39
C PHE A 9 0.18 -0.77 -11.60
N ASP A 10 1.35 -0.55 -12.18
CA ASP A 10 2.61 -0.83 -11.49
C ASP A 10 2.97 0.27 -10.46
N GLY A 11 2.20 0.35 -9.37
CA GLY A 11 2.42 1.26 -8.25
C GLY A 11 3.40 0.72 -7.20
N GLY A 12 4.05 -0.41 -7.47
CA GLY A 12 4.96 -1.09 -6.55
C GLY A 12 4.23 -1.91 -5.48
N GLY A 13 3.63 -1.23 -4.50
CA GLY A 13 3.03 -1.85 -3.30
C GLY A 13 1.51 -2.09 -3.36
N ASN A 14 0.85 -1.68 -4.44
CA ASN A 14 -0.60 -1.85 -4.62
C ASN A 14 -1.01 -3.28 -4.97
N LEU A 15 -0.13 -4.00 -5.66
CA LEU A 15 -0.44 -5.32 -6.21
C LEU A 15 -0.59 -6.40 -5.13
N ASP A 16 0.21 -6.36 -4.05
CA ASP A 16 0.20 -7.43 -3.04
C ASP A 16 -1.17 -7.56 -2.34
N PRO A 17 -1.82 -6.45 -1.92
CA PRO A 17 -3.19 -6.53 -1.42
C PRO A 17 -4.21 -7.09 -2.40
N GLU A 18 -4.13 -6.72 -3.68
CA GLU A 18 -5.05 -7.22 -4.71
C GLU A 18 -4.85 -8.71 -4.97
N LEU A 19 -3.60 -9.17 -5.06
CA LEU A 19 -3.27 -10.59 -5.21
C LEU A 19 -3.77 -11.42 -4.02
N ALA A 20 -3.67 -10.89 -2.81
CA ALA A 20 -4.13 -11.59 -1.62
C ALA A 20 -5.65 -11.85 -1.63
N VAL A 21 -6.44 -10.90 -2.12
CA VAL A 21 -7.90 -11.05 -2.27
C VAL A 21 -8.24 -11.91 -3.49
N ALA A 22 -7.55 -11.71 -4.61
CA ALA A 22 -7.72 -12.53 -5.81
C ALA A 22 -7.45 -14.02 -5.53
N THR A 23 -6.40 -14.32 -4.75
CA THR A 23 -6.06 -15.69 -4.34
C THR A 23 -7.17 -16.31 -3.50
N GLU A 24 -7.73 -15.56 -2.56
CA GLU A 24 -8.87 -16.01 -1.77
C GLU A 24 -10.09 -16.32 -2.65
N LEU A 25 -10.41 -15.46 -3.62
CA LEU A 25 -11.49 -15.73 -4.59
C LEU A 25 -11.23 -16.97 -5.45
N GLN A 26 -9.98 -17.18 -5.90
CA GLN A 26 -9.62 -18.36 -6.67
C GLN A 26 -9.75 -19.66 -5.84
N VAL A 27 -9.33 -19.63 -4.57
CA VAL A 27 -9.52 -20.75 -3.62
C VAL A 27 -10.99 -21.10 -3.45
N ARG A 28 -11.88 -20.10 -3.50
CA ARG A 28 -13.34 -20.28 -3.44
C ARG A 28 -13.97 -20.72 -4.77
N GLY A 29 -13.16 -20.96 -5.81
CA GLY A 29 -13.61 -21.49 -7.09
C GLY A 29 -14.11 -20.43 -8.08
N HIS A 30 -13.73 -19.17 -7.90
CA HIS A 30 -14.00 -18.11 -8.86
C HIS A 30 -12.90 -18.00 -9.92
N GLU A 31 -13.26 -17.47 -11.10
CA GLU A 31 -12.29 -17.15 -12.14
C GLU A 31 -11.76 -15.74 -11.92
N VAL A 32 -10.44 -15.57 -11.85
CA VAL A 32 -9.82 -14.27 -11.61
C VAL A 32 -8.76 -14.00 -12.66
N ARG A 33 -8.85 -12.80 -13.27
CA ARG A 33 -7.88 -12.31 -14.24
C ARG A 33 -7.49 -10.87 -13.96
N PHE A 34 -6.27 -10.51 -14.32
CA PHE A 34 -5.71 -9.18 -14.15
C PHE A 34 -5.48 -8.49 -15.49
N LEU A 35 -5.73 -7.19 -15.52
CA LEU A 35 -5.32 -6.28 -16.58
C LEU A 35 -4.48 -5.16 -15.96
N GLY A 36 -3.22 -5.05 -16.36
CA GLY A 36 -2.29 -4.11 -15.78
C GLY A 36 -1.11 -3.73 -16.67
N HIS A 37 -0.09 -3.10 -16.10
CA HIS A 37 1.14 -2.82 -16.82
C HIS A 37 2.00 -4.07 -16.93
N ARG A 38 2.70 -4.26 -18.06
CA ARG A 38 3.54 -5.44 -18.34
C ARG A 38 4.57 -5.75 -17.23
N ALA A 39 5.04 -4.74 -16.50
CA ALA A 39 5.97 -4.93 -15.37
C ALA A 39 5.41 -5.84 -14.26
N GLN A 40 4.08 -5.97 -14.15
CA GLN A 40 3.42 -6.81 -13.14
C GLN A 40 3.22 -8.27 -13.60
N GLU A 41 3.45 -8.57 -14.88
CA GLU A 41 3.12 -9.86 -15.50
C GLU A 41 3.69 -11.05 -14.73
N GLN A 42 5.00 -11.02 -14.44
CA GLN A 42 5.68 -12.12 -13.78
C GLN A 42 5.07 -12.40 -12.40
N ARG A 43 4.91 -11.36 -11.56
CA ARG A 43 4.36 -11.49 -10.20
C ARG A 43 2.93 -12.03 -10.19
N ILE A 44 2.11 -11.62 -11.16
CA ILE A 44 0.72 -12.07 -11.28
C ILE A 44 0.67 -13.54 -11.73
N ARG A 45 1.49 -13.93 -12.71
CA ARG A 45 1.57 -15.31 -13.18
C ARG A 45 2.14 -16.26 -12.12
N ASP A 46 3.14 -15.83 -11.35
CA ASP A 46 3.71 -16.60 -10.24
C ASP A 46 2.68 -16.86 -9.14
N ALA A 47 1.70 -15.97 -8.99
CA ALA A 47 0.54 -16.16 -8.10
C ALA A 47 -0.56 -17.07 -8.72
N GLY A 48 -0.33 -17.66 -9.89
CA GLY A 48 -1.29 -18.55 -10.56
C GLY A 48 -2.44 -17.85 -11.28
N MET A 49 -2.32 -16.54 -11.51
CA MET A 49 -3.39 -15.71 -12.10
C MET A 49 -3.19 -15.48 -13.61
N VAL A 50 -4.30 -15.34 -14.33
CA VAL A 50 -4.28 -14.95 -15.74
C VAL A 50 -3.98 -13.46 -15.87
N PHE A 51 -3.03 -13.09 -16.71
CA PHE A 51 -2.61 -11.70 -16.94
C PHE A 51 -2.80 -11.25 -18.39
N SER A 52 -3.27 -10.01 -18.56
CA SER A 52 -3.25 -9.25 -19.82
C SER A 52 -2.61 -7.88 -19.58
N THR A 53 -1.87 -7.37 -20.57
CA THR A 53 -1.30 -6.02 -20.52
C THR A 53 -2.22 -5.00 -21.20
N TYR A 54 -2.13 -3.74 -20.77
CA TYR A 54 -2.64 -2.63 -21.57
C TYR A 54 -2.00 -2.61 -22.97
N ILE A 55 -2.81 -2.26 -23.97
CA ILE A 55 -2.44 -2.24 -25.40
C ILE A 55 -2.20 -0.81 -25.86
N THR A 56 -3.03 0.13 -25.42
CA THR A 56 -2.97 1.54 -25.83
C THR A 56 -2.39 2.46 -24.76
N ALA A 57 -2.40 2.05 -23.49
CA ALA A 57 -1.83 2.84 -22.41
C ALA A 57 -0.32 2.98 -22.54
N LYS A 58 0.21 4.14 -22.10
CA LYS A 58 1.65 4.38 -22.10
C LYS A 58 2.35 3.42 -21.12
N PRO A 59 3.52 2.86 -21.47
CA PRO A 59 4.32 2.09 -20.54
C PRO A 59 4.58 2.85 -19.24
N PHE A 60 4.54 2.13 -18.12
CA PHE A 60 4.82 2.66 -16.80
C PHE A 60 5.54 1.58 -15.99
N ASP A 61 6.56 2.01 -15.26
CA ASP A 61 7.35 1.17 -14.36
C ASP A 61 7.51 1.92 -13.03
N GLY A 62 6.96 1.38 -11.96
CA GLY A 62 6.94 2.01 -10.64
C GLY A 62 8.33 2.16 -10.00
N ARG A 63 9.35 1.49 -10.55
CA ARG A 63 10.74 1.54 -10.04
C ARG A 63 11.48 2.77 -10.53
N GLU A 64 11.01 3.39 -11.61
CA GLU A 64 11.58 4.63 -12.15
C GLU A 64 11.07 5.87 -11.41
N PRO A 65 11.87 6.95 -11.30
CA PRO A 65 11.41 8.20 -10.73
C PRO A 65 10.41 8.90 -11.67
N HIS A 66 9.21 9.21 -11.16
CA HIS A 66 8.17 9.90 -11.93
C HIS A 66 7.88 11.31 -11.42
N SER A 67 7.63 12.25 -12.33
CA SER A 67 7.18 13.59 -11.99
C SER A 67 5.72 13.60 -11.54
N THR A 68 5.30 14.61 -10.77
CA THR A 68 3.88 14.78 -10.39
C THR A 68 2.97 14.88 -11.61
N ALA A 69 3.43 15.51 -12.70
CA ALA A 69 2.67 15.60 -13.94
C ALA A 69 2.52 14.23 -14.62
N ARG A 70 3.57 13.39 -14.61
CA ARG A 70 3.51 12.02 -15.13
C ARG A 70 2.55 11.15 -14.32
N MET A 71 2.59 11.26 -12.99
CA MET A 71 1.64 10.57 -12.10
C MET A 71 0.20 11.03 -12.34
N LEU A 72 -0.03 12.34 -12.44
CA LEU A 72 -1.36 12.87 -12.75
C LEU A 72 -1.87 12.37 -14.11
N ALA A 73 -1.00 12.29 -15.12
CA ALA A 73 -1.35 11.76 -16.43
C ALA A 73 -1.75 10.28 -16.37
N LEU A 74 -1.03 9.47 -15.56
CA LEU A 74 -1.34 8.05 -15.35
C LEU A 74 -2.70 7.84 -14.69
N VAL A 75 -2.92 8.45 -13.52
CA VAL A 75 -4.16 8.23 -12.73
C VAL A 75 -5.42 8.74 -13.44
N SER A 76 -5.27 9.62 -14.42
CA SER A 76 -6.36 10.15 -15.25
C SER A 76 -6.36 9.60 -16.68
N ASP A 77 -5.58 8.55 -16.96
CA ASP A 77 -5.46 8.00 -18.30
C ASP A 77 -6.72 7.24 -18.71
N ARG A 78 -7.45 7.79 -19.70
CA ARG A 78 -8.65 7.16 -20.25
C ARG A 78 -8.34 6.09 -21.28
N THR A 79 -7.11 6.00 -21.80
CA THR A 79 -6.69 4.95 -22.73
C THR A 79 -6.64 3.59 -22.01
N MET A 80 -6.14 3.56 -20.77
CA MET A 80 -6.29 2.39 -19.88
C MET A 80 -7.75 1.96 -19.76
N GLY A 81 -8.66 2.92 -19.58
CA GLY A 81 -10.09 2.63 -19.52
C GLY A 81 -10.68 2.06 -20.81
N ARG A 82 -10.16 2.43 -21.99
CA ARG A 82 -10.55 1.82 -23.27
C ARG A 82 -10.06 0.39 -23.37
N ASP A 83 -8.82 0.13 -22.97
CA ASP A 83 -8.27 -1.23 -22.94
C ASP A 83 -9.06 -2.14 -21.99
N VAL A 84 -9.55 -1.62 -20.86
CA VAL A 84 -10.48 -2.35 -19.97
C VAL A 84 -11.77 -2.72 -20.70
N LEU A 85 -12.41 -1.76 -21.38
CA LEU A 85 -13.65 -2.01 -22.12
C LEU A 85 -13.45 -3.04 -23.24
N THR A 86 -12.36 -2.94 -24.03
CA THR A 86 -12.01 -3.95 -25.04
C THR A 86 -11.71 -5.32 -24.42
N SER A 87 -11.07 -5.36 -23.25
CA SER A 87 -10.85 -6.62 -22.53
C SER A 87 -12.17 -7.25 -22.05
N LEU A 88 -13.17 -6.45 -21.69
CA LEU A 88 -14.50 -6.93 -21.29
C LEU A 88 -15.34 -7.41 -22.48
N GLU A 89 -15.14 -6.86 -23.67
CA GLU A 89 -15.76 -7.33 -24.92
C GLU A 89 -15.22 -8.70 -25.34
N THR A 90 -13.91 -8.90 -25.21
CA THR A 90 -13.23 -10.16 -25.59
C THR A 90 -13.42 -11.26 -24.54
N ALA A 91 -13.42 -10.92 -23.26
CA ALA A 91 -13.63 -11.84 -22.15
C ALA A 91 -14.53 -11.19 -21.08
N PRO A 92 -15.84 -11.43 -21.07
CA PRO A 92 -16.72 -10.79 -20.09
C PRO A 92 -16.34 -11.13 -18.64
N ALA A 93 -16.48 -10.15 -17.75
CA ALA A 93 -16.35 -10.31 -16.30
C ALA A 93 -17.66 -9.88 -15.62
N ASP A 94 -18.03 -10.56 -14.54
CA ASP A 94 -19.23 -10.27 -13.77
C ASP A 94 -18.97 -9.14 -12.77
N VAL A 95 -17.75 -9.05 -12.23
CA VAL A 95 -17.30 -7.96 -11.35
C VAL A 95 -15.97 -7.40 -11.84
N VAL A 96 -15.89 -6.07 -11.94
CA VAL A 96 -14.65 -5.34 -12.24
C VAL A 96 -14.15 -4.69 -10.97
N VAL A 97 -12.95 -5.06 -10.53
CA VAL A 97 -12.27 -4.49 -9.36
C VAL A 97 -11.20 -3.54 -9.88
N VAL A 98 -11.25 -2.26 -9.50
CA VAL A 98 -10.37 -1.22 -10.03
C VAL A 98 -9.53 -0.64 -8.91
N ASP A 99 -8.21 -0.62 -9.09
CA ASP A 99 -7.28 0.06 -8.18
C ASP A 99 -7.74 1.51 -7.93
N GLY A 100 -7.75 1.91 -6.66
CA GLY A 100 -8.25 3.19 -6.17
C GLY A 100 -7.59 4.44 -6.76
N LEU A 101 -6.46 4.28 -7.46
CA LEU A 101 -5.76 5.36 -8.15
C LEU A 101 -6.17 5.54 -9.62
N LEU A 102 -6.94 4.62 -10.21
CA LEU A 102 -7.22 4.63 -11.65
C LEU A 102 -8.51 5.39 -12.01
N PHE A 103 -8.56 6.68 -11.65
CA PHE A 103 -9.70 7.55 -11.94
C PHE A 103 -10.06 7.63 -13.42
N GLY A 104 -9.07 7.56 -14.31
CA GLY A 104 -9.28 7.50 -15.77
C GLY A 104 -10.04 6.25 -16.20
N VAL A 105 -9.75 5.09 -15.59
CA VAL A 105 -10.48 3.84 -15.81
C VAL A 105 -11.90 3.95 -15.28
N MET A 106 -12.07 4.40 -14.03
CA MET A 106 -13.39 4.59 -13.41
C MET A 106 -14.28 5.51 -14.26
N GLN A 107 -13.71 6.59 -14.79
CA GLN A 107 -14.43 7.51 -15.67
C GLN A 107 -14.87 6.84 -16.99
N SER A 108 -14.03 6.00 -17.59
CA SER A 108 -14.38 5.25 -18.80
C SER A 108 -15.47 4.21 -18.55
N LEU A 109 -15.38 3.47 -17.43
CA LEU A 109 -16.43 2.52 -17.02
C LEU A 109 -17.77 3.22 -16.77
N ARG A 110 -17.74 4.34 -16.05
CA ARG A 110 -18.93 5.17 -15.83
C ARG A 110 -19.56 5.65 -17.13
N ALA A 111 -18.76 6.14 -18.07
CA ALA A 111 -19.26 6.60 -19.37
C ALA A 111 -19.87 5.47 -20.21
N ALA A 112 -19.42 4.24 -20.00
CA ALA A 112 -19.95 3.04 -20.65
C ALA A 112 -21.10 2.36 -19.87
N GLY A 113 -21.57 2.95 -18.77
CA GLY A 113 -22.63 2.37 -17.92
C GLY A 113 -22.21 1.06 -17.24
N ARG A 114 -20.92 0.85 -16.99
CA ARG A 114 -20.39 -0.33 -16.31
C ARG A 114 -20.12 -0.03 -14.84
N SER A 115 -20.56 -0.92 -13.95
CA SER A 115 -20.26 -0.87 -12.51
C SER A 115 -18.85 -1.39 -12.23
N TRP A 116 -18.27 -0.95 -11.11
CA TRP A 116 -16.99 -1.44 -10.60
C TRP A 116 -16.95 -1.36 -9.08
N VAL A 117 -16.07 -2.16 -8.49
CA VAL A 117 -15.65 -2.08 -7.09
C VAL A 117 -14.33 -1.31 -7.05
N THR A 118 -14.22 -0.29 -6.21
CA THR A 118 -12.94 0.42 -6.02
C THR A 118 -12.11 -0.29 -4.96
N PHE A 119 -10.84 -0.61 -5.27
CA PHE A 119 -9.92 -1.26 -4.34
C PHE A 119 -8.88 -0.26 -3.83
N ALA A 120 -9.05 0.21 -2.58
CA ALA A 120 -8.19 1.22 -1.97
C ALA A 120 -7.16 0.60 -1.03
N HIS A 121 -5.89 0.67 -1.45
CA HIS A 121 -4.70 0.31 -0.66
C HIS A 121 -4.08 1.53 0.05
N ALA A 122 -4.91 2.53 0.35
CA ALA A 122 -4.59 3.74 1.10
C ALA A 122 -5.82 4.16 1.91
N PHE A 123 -5.62 5.05 2.89
CA PHE A 123 -6.72 5.62 3.67
C PHE A 123 -7.71 6.41 2.80
N ASP A 124 -9.00 6.17 2.95
CA ASP A 124 -10.05 6.93 2.25
C ASP A 124 -10.14 8.37 2.77
N SER A 125 -9.90 8.59 4.06
CA SER A 125 -9.86 9.95 4.63
C SER A 125 -8.82 10.86 3.96
N TYR A 126 -7.71 10.27 3.45
CA TYR A 126 -6.75 10.99 2.63
C TYR A 126 -7.39 11.47 1.32
N TRP A 127 -8.08 10.61 0.60
CA TRP A 127 -8.70 10.92 -0.68
C TRP A 127 -9.80 11.97 -0.56
N ARG A 128 -10.62 11.89 0.50
CA ARG A 128 -11.63 12.92 0.82
C ARG A 128 -11.04 14.29 1.06
N LYS A 129 -9.88 14.34 1.72
CA LYS A 129 -9.14 15.58 1.91
C LYS A 129 -8.49 16.05 0.60
N ALA A 130 -7.84 15.14 -0.13
CA ALA A 130 -7.12 15.44 -1.37
C ALA A 130 -8.05 15.97 -2.47
N ALA A 131 -9.29 15.48 -2.53
CA ALA A 131 -10.32 15.93 -3.44
C ALA A 131 -10.70 17.41 -3.27
N ARG A 132 -10.51 17.98 -2.07
CA ARG A 132 -10.76 19.41 -1.79
C ARG A 132 -9.54 20.30 -2.09
N GLY A 133 -8.40 19.68 -2.44
CA GLY A 133 -7.14 20.37 -2.69
C GLY A 133 -6.79 20.51 -4.18
N PRO A 134 -5.53 20.91 -4.47
CA PRO A 134 -5.04 21.10 -5.84
C PRO A 134 -5.15 19.84 -6.70
N LEU A 135 -4.93 18.65 -6.11
CA LEU A 135 -5.06 17.37 -6.83
C LEU A 135 -6.51 17.14 -7.29
N GLY A 136 -7.49 17.34 -6.40
CA GLY A 136 -8.90 17.21 -6.75
C GLY A 136 -9.34 18.18 -7.84
N LEU A 137 -8.88 19.44 -7.78
CA LEU A 137 -9.14 20.41 -8.86
C LEU A 137 -8.52 19.95 -10.18
N ALA A 138 -7.26 19.52 -10.17
CA ALA A 138 -6.57 19.05 -11.37
C ALA A 138 -7.26 17.84 -12.01
N LEU A 139 -7.69 16.86 -11.21
CA LEU A 139 -8.44 15.69 -11.67
C LEU A 139 -9.81 16.08 -12.25
N ARG A 140 -10.51 17.04 -11.63
CA ARG A 140 -11.78 17.56 -12.14
C ARG A 140 -11.61 18.26 -13.49
N LEU A 141 -10.55 19.06 -13.68
CA LEU A 141 -10.23 19.69 -14.96
C LEU A 141 -9.88 18.66 -16.05
N ARG A 142 -9.39 17.48 -15.67
CA ARG A 142 -9.16 16.33 -16.56
C ARG A 142 -10.41 15.45 -16.71
N GLY A 143 -11.56 15.91 -16.22
CA GLY A 143 -12.85 15.20 -16.31
C GLY A 143 -12.89 13.89 -15.54
N CYS A 144 -12.12 13.77 -14.46
CA CYS A 144 -12.09 12.61 -13.57
C CYS A 144 -12.39 13.07 -12.12
N PRO A 145 -13.62 13.49 -11.79
CA PRO A 145 -13.93 14.06 -10.48
C PRO A 145 -13.83 12.99 -9.37
N LEU A 146 -12.76 13.05 -8.58
CA LEU A 146 -12.35 12.01 -7.62
C LEU A 146 -13.51 11.43 -6.79
N LEU A 147 -14.15 12.25 -5.94
CA LEU A 147 -15.20 11.74 -5.02
C LEU A 147 -16.42 11.25 -5.76
N SER A 148 -16.79 11.92 -6.86
CA SER A 148 -17.90 11.47 -7.69
C SER A 148 -17.62 10.11 -8.36
N LEU A 149 -16.35 9.75 -8.59
CA LEU A 149 -16.00 8.41 -9.07
C LEU A 149 -16.00 7.40 -7.93
N TYR A 150 -15.43 7.73 -6.77
CA TYR A 150 -15.46 6.84 -5.59
C TYR A 150 -16.89 6.51 -5.15
N ASP A 151 -17.76 7.52 -5.08
CA ASP A 151 -19.14 7.38 -4.61
C ASP A 151 -20.07 6.77 -5.68
N ALA A 152 -19.65 6.73 -6.96
CA ALA A 152 -20.42 6.10 -8.05
C ALA A 152 -20.15 4.59 -8.20
N GLY A 153 -19.03 4.09 -7.67
CA GLY A 153 -18.74 2.65 -7.65
C GLY A 153 -19.60 1.88 -6.65
N SER A 154 -19.50 0.56 -6.66
CA SER A 154 -20.22 -0.34 -5.77
C SER A 154 -19.33 -1.46 -5.23
N PRO A 155 -18.85 -1.42 -3.97
CA PRO A 155 -18.50 -0.27 -3.11
C PRO A 155 -17.00 0.13 -3.25
N THR A 156 -16.51 1.04 -2.40
CA THR A 156 -15.05 1.27 -2.21
C THR A 156 -14.53 0.45 -1.04
N LEU A 157 -13.69 -0.54 -1.32
CA LEU A 157 -13.04 -1.39 -0.32
C LEU A 157 -11.76 -0.73 0.18
N VAL A 158 -11.71 -0.39 1.48
CA VAL A 158 -10.51 0.17 2.11
C VAL A 158 -9.79 -0.92 2.88
N MET A 159 -8.53 -1.16 2.54
CA MET A 159 -7.70 -2.22 3.14
C MET A 159 -7.11 -1.81 4.50
N ALA A 160 -7.91 -1.16 5.35
CA ALA A 160 -7.52 -0.67 6.67
C ALA A 160 -8.58 -1.05 7.72
N LEU A 161 -8.19 -1.10 8.99
CA LEU A 161 -9.15 -1.21 10.08
C LEU A 161 -10.00 0.07 10.18
N PRO A 162 -11.29 -0.02 10.53
CA PRO A 162 -12.15 1.15 10.74
C PRO A 162 -11.59 2.17 11.74
N ASP A 163 -10.92 1.68 12.80
CA ASP A 163 -10.35 2.54 13.85
C ASP A 163 -9.13 3.35 13.39
N LEU A 164 -8.49 2.93 12.29
CA LEU A 164 -7.31 3.61 11.74
C LEU A 164 -7.66 4.63 10.65
N ASP A 165 -8.84 4.55 10.04
CA ASP A 165 -9.23 5.41 8.94
C ASP A 165 -10.72 5.79 8.98
N GLN A 166 -11.00 7.10 8.90
CA GLN A 166 -12.37 7.62 8.88
C GLN A 166 -12.92 7.67 7.45
N GLY A 167 -13.52 6.57 7.02
CA GLY A 167 -14.22 6.47 5.74
C GLY A 167 -15.53 7.28 5.72
N ALA A 168 -16.04 7.58 4.53
CA ALA A 168 -17.40 8.13 4.36
C ALA A 168 -18.04 7.67 3.04
N GLY A 169 -19.33 7.95 2.82
CA GLY A 169 -19.99 7.55 1.58
C GLY A 169 -20.09 6.03 1.44
N ASN A 170 -19.84 5.50 0.23
CA ASN A 170 -19.97 4.07 -0.08
C ASN A 170 -18.70 3.26 0.24
N VAL A 171 -18.08 3.55 1.40
CA VAL A 171 -16.82 2.93 1.82
C VAL A 171 -17.09 1.77 2.77
N VAL A 172 -16.41 0.66 2.53
CA VAL A 172 -16.38 -0.49 3.41
C VAL A 172 -14.93 -0.79 3.78
N HIS A 173 -14.62 -0.71 5.07
CA HIS A 173 -13.34 -1.16 5.60
C HIS A 173 -13.30 -2.68 5.57
N ALA A 174 -12.62 -3.22 4.56
CA ALA A 174 -12.39 -4.65 4.45
C ALA A 174 -11.26 -5.11 5.38
N GLY A 175 -10.43 -4.18 5.87
CA GLY A 175 -9.29 -4.50 6.73
C GLY A 175 -8.02 -4.81 5.93
N PRO A 176 -6.84 -4.79 6.57
CA PRO A 176 -5.62 -5.14 5.88
C PRO A 176 -5.62 -6.58 5.39
N THR A 177 -5.04 -6.80 4.21
CA THR A 177 -4.84 -8.14 3.63
C THR A 177 -3.56 -8.82 4.11
N ALA A 178 -2.75 -8.12 4.91
CA ALA A 178 -1.52 -8.65 5.46
C ALA A 178 -1.83 -9.81 6.42
N THR A 179 -1.30 -10.99 6.11
CA THR A 179 -1.23 -12.10 7.05
C THR A 179 -0.07 -11.90 8.01
N GLY A 180 -0.24 -12.26 9.27
CA GLY A 180 0.83 -12.18 10.24
C GLY A 180 0.61 -13.07 11.44
N GLN A 181 1.62 -13.13 12.28
CA GLN A 181 1.65 -13.81 13.57
C GLN A 181 2.43 -12.95 14.54
N PRO A 182 2.18 -13.02 15.86
CA PRO A 182 2.99 -12.32 16.85
C PRO A 182 4.48 -12.54 16.60
N ALA A 183 5.26 -11.46 16.48
CA ALA A 183 6.69 -11.56 16.30
C ALA A 183 7.35 -12.13 17.56
N THR A 184 8.31 -13.03 17.37
CA THR A 184 9.10 -13.67 18.44
C THR A 184 10.59 -13.40 18.20
N PRO A 185 11.06 -12.15 18.37
CA PRO A 185 12.46 -11.81 18.16
C PRO A 185 13.37 -12.59 19.11
N GLY A 186 14.40 -13.27 18.59
CA GLY A 186 15.47 -13.86 19.40
C GLY A 186 16.43 -12.80 19.97
N GLU A 187 16.54 -11.65 19.29
CA GLU A 187 17.27 -10.45 19.70
C GLU A 187 16.52 -9.21 19.19
N LYS A 188 16.82 -8.03 19.74
CA LYS A 188 16.23 -6.77 19.26
C LYS A 188 16.58 -6.57 17.79
N THR A 189 15.58 -6.62 16.92
CA THR A 189 15.77 -6.48 15.47
C THR A 189 14.95 -5.30 14.92
N ILE A 190 15.60 -4.42 14.16
CA ILE A 190 14.96 -3.27 13.49
C ILE A 190 14.93 -3.54 11.99
N LEU A 191 13.73 -3.58 11.41
CA LEU A 191 13.55 -3.52 9.96
C LEU A 191 13.41 -2.06 9.51
N VAL A 192 14.22 -1.62 8.56
CA VAL A 192 14.14 -0.27 7.96
C VAL A 192 13.70 -0.38 6.49
N SER A 193 12.61 0.33 6.13
CA SER A 193 12.09 0.36 4.75
C SER A 193 11.35 1.65 4.39
N PHE A 194 11.95 2.48 3.53
CA PHE A 194 11.41 3.80 3.19
C PHE A 194 10.66 3.93 1.87
N SER A 195 10.87 3.08 0.86
CA SER A 195 9.97 2.95 -0.29
C SER A 195 10.58 1.97 -1.31
N THR A 196 9.74 1.43 -2.18
CA THR A 196 10.14 0.82 -3.46
C THR A 196 10.03 1.81 -4.62
N PHE A 197 9.47 3.00 -4.38
CA PHE A 197 9.28 4.08 -5.36
C PHE A 197 10.41 5.13 -5.28
N GLY A 198 10.85 5.64 -6.41
CA GLY A 198 11.96 6.59 -6.47
C GLY A 198 11.63 7.99 -5.94
N PHE A 199 12.22 8.38 -4.80
CA PHE A 199 12.15 9.75 -4.28
C PHE A 199 13.53 10.40 -4.16
N ALA A 200 13.67 11.65 -4.62
CA ALA A 200 14.93 12.42 -4.57
C ALA A 200 15.52 12.56 -3.15
N SER A 201 14.67 12.47 -2.11
CA SER A 201 15.08 12.67 -0.73
C SER A 201 15.54 11.42 0.03
N LEU A 202 15.51 10.25 -0.61
CA LEU A 202 15.80 8.97 0.02
C LEU A 202 17.22 8.91 0.59
N VAL A 203 18.24 9.32 -0.16
CA VAL A 203 19.65 9.20 0.27
C VAL A 203 19.88 9.92 1.60
N GLY A 204 19.39 11.14 1.75
CA GLY A 204 19.55 11.90 2.99
C GLY A 204 18.79 11.29 4.17
N LEU A 205 17.60 10.73 3.93
CA LEU A 205 16.82 10.05 4.98
C LEU A 205 17.50 8.76 5.43
N TRP A 206 17.98 7.95 4.48
CA TRP A 206 18.76 6.75 4.76
C TRP A 206 20.00 7.07 5.58
N GLN A 207 20.79 8.08 5.17
CA GLN A 207 21.99 8.46 5.92
C GLN A 207 21.66 8.89 7.35
N ARG A 208 20.64 9.73 7.57
CA ARG A 208 20.24 10.12 8.93
C ARG A 208 19.75 8.95 9.79
N THR A 209 19.10 7.97 9.17
CA THR A 209 18.61 6.77 9.85
C THR A 209 19.79 5.87 10.22
N PHE A 210 20.74 5.65 9.32
CA PHE A 210 21.97 4.91 9.61
C PHE A 210 22.82 5.59 10.69
N ASP A 211 23.00 6.91 10.61
CA ASP A 211 23.69 7.70 11.64
C ASP A 211 23.01 7.57 13.01
N ALA A 212 21.69 7.37 13.05
CA ALA A 212 20.93 7.19 14.28
C ALA A 212 21.06 5.77 14.84
N LEU A 213 20.98 4.76 13.97
CA LEU A 213 20.96 3.35 14.37
C LEU A 213 22.35 2.78 14.67
N GLY A 214 23.42 3.44 14.23
CA GLY A 214 24.79 3.01 14.55
C GLY A 214 25.11 2.97 16.05
N GLY A 215 24.31 3.64 16.90
CA GLY A 215 24.44 3.61 18.36
C GLY A 215 23.34 2.84 19.10
N VAL A 216 22.40 2.22 18.38
CA VAL A 216 21.28 1.48 18.99
C VAL A 216 21.69 0.01 19.14
N ASP A 217 21.50 -0.54 20.34
CA ASP A 217 21.74 -1.95 20.65
C ASP A 217 20.65 -2.86 20.06
N ALA A 218 20.72 -3.06 18.75
CA ALA A 218 19.82 -3.90 17.97
C ALA A 218 20.46 -4.34 16.65
N ARG A 219 20.10 -5.54 16.18
CA ARG A 219 20.35 -5.97 14.80
C ARG A 219 19.52 -5.11 13.85
N VAL A 220 20.11 -4.56 12.80
CA VAL A 220 19.40 -3.72 11.84
C VAL A 220 19.40 -4.36 10.45
N ILE A 221 18.21 -4.58 9.89
CA ILE A 221 18.01 -5.07 8.53
C ILE A 221 17.40 -3.93 7.71
N ALA A 222 18.12 -3.46 6.69
CA ALA A 222 17.71 -2.34 5.84
C ALA A 222 17.38 -2.82 4.43
N THR A 223 16.12 -2.69 4.02
CA THR A 223 15.69 -2.92 2.63
C THR A 223 15.69 -1.58 1.88
N VAL A 224 16.74 -1.31 1.10
CA VAL A 224 16.96 0.03 0.49
C VAL A 224 16.25 0.24 -0.84
N GLY A 225 15.78 -0.83 -1.48
CA GLY A 225 15.14 -0.80 -2.79
C GLY A 225 16.12 -0.52 -3.93
N PRO A 226 15.67 -0.65 -5.20
CA PRO A 226 16.51 -0.40 -6.37
C PRO A 226 16.83 1.09 -6.57
N SER A 227 16.04 1.99 -5.99
CA SER A 227 16.12 3.42 -6.25
C SER A 227 17.21 4.15 -5.46
N VAL A 228 17.93 3.46 -4.56
CA VAL A 228 18.97 4.07 -3.72
C VAL A 228 20.34 3.47 -4.04
N PRO A 229 21.28 4.27 -4.58
CA PRO A 229 22.64 3.79 -4.83
C PRO A 229 23.38 3.61 -3.50
N VAL A 230 23.55 2.35 -3.07
CA VAL A 230 24.16 1.95 -1.79
C VAL A 230 25.54 2.59 -1.59
N GLY A 231 26.34 2.73 -2.65
CA GLY A 231 27.66 3.38 -2.60
C GLY A 231 27.65 4.86 -2.20
N ARG A 232 26.48 5.51 -2.10
CA ARG A 232 26.33 6.89 -1.59
C ARG A 232 26.03 6.95 -0.08
N LEU A 233 25.91 5.80 0.59
CA LEU A 233 25.58 5.71 2.01
C LEU A 233 26.79 5.24 2.81
N ARG A 234 27.02 5.84 3.98
CA ARG A 234 27.90 5.27 5.00
C ARG A 234 27.08 4.32 5.85
N ILE A 235 27.41 3.04 5.78
CA ILE A 235 26.69 1.95 6.43
C ILE A 235 27.42 1.59 7.73
N PRO A 236 26.77 1.67 8.91
CA PRO A 236 27.34 1.20 10.16
C PRO A 236 27.58 -0.31 10.13
N GLY A 237 28.60 -0.81 10.82
CA GLY A 237 28.91 -2.25 10.85
C GLY A 237 27.80 -3.14 11.43
N SER A 238 26.87 -2.57 12.19
CA SER A 238 25.70 -3.24 12.75
C SER A 238 24.50 -3.35 11.79
N VAL A 239 24.61 -2.85 10.56
CA VAL A 239 23.50 -2.78 9.59
C VAL A 239 23.72 -3.75 8.43
N GLU A 240 22.78 -4.69 8.30
CA GLU A 240 22.66 -5.59 7.17
C GLU A 240 21.83 -4.91 6.06
N VAL A 241 22.43 -4.64 4.90
CA VAL A 241 21.77 -3.93 3.79
C VAL A 241 21.41 -4.88 2.67
N HIS A 242 20.14 -4.87 2.29
CA HIS A 242 19.60 -5.63 1.17
C HIS A 242 18.93 -4.71 0.16
N GLN A 243 19.12 -5.00 -1.13
CA GLN A 243 18.33 -4.31 -2.17
C GLN A 243 16.85 -4.66 -2.04
N TRP A 244 16.54 -5.93 -1.76
CA TRP A 244 15.19 -6.40 -1.55
C TRP A 244 15.20 -7.64 -0.64
N LEU A 245 14.21 -7.72 0.25
CA LEU A 245 13.87 -8.92 1.02
C LEU A 245 12.36 -9.02 1.15
N PRO A 246 11.79 -10.23 1.14
CA PRO A 246 10.39 -10.42 1.52
C PRO A 246 10.21 -10.01 2.98
N HIS A 247 9.45 -8.95 3.25
CA HIS A 247 9.20 -8.51 4.63
C HIS A 247 8.49 -9.60 5.44
N SER A 248 7.75 -10.51 4.82
CA SER A 248 7.16 -11.70 5.47
C SER A 248 8.19 -12.64 6.11
N GLN A 249 9.46 -12.62 5.66
CA GLN A 249 10.54 -13.41 6.26
C GLN A 249 11.21 -12.68 7.44
N VAL A 250 11.10 -11.35 7.50
CA VAL A 250 11.79 -10.53 8.51
C VAL A 250 10.86 -10.11 9.64
N LEU A 251 9.59 -9.80 9.33
CA LEU A 251 8.60 -9.34 10.30
C LEU A 251 8.35 -10.30 11.47
N PRO A 252 8.37 -11.64 11.30
CA PRO A 252 8.25 -12.58 12.43
C PRO A 252 9.34 -12.45 13.49
N GLU A 253 10.49 -11.87 13.15
CA GLU A 253 11.63 -11.68 14.05
C GLU A 253 11.87 -10.19 14.36
N ALA A 254 11.05 -9.29 13.83
CA ALA A 254 11.23 -7.86 14.01
C ALA A 254 10.72 -7.38 15.37
N SER A 255 11.49 -6.51 16.01
CA SER A 255 11.11 -5.81 17.25
C SER A 255 10.58 -4.40 17.00
N LEU A 256 10.97 -3.79 15.87
CA LEU A 256 10.57 -2.45 15.43
C LEU A 256 10.63 -2.37 13.90
N VAL A 257 9.68 -1.66 13.30
CA VAL A 257 9.77 -1.23 11.89
C VAL A 257 9.94 0.27 11.79
N ILE A 258 10.99 0.73 11.10
CA ILE A 258 11.16 2.14 10.71
C ILE A 258 10.76 2.27 9.24
N SER A 259 9.73 3.05 8.97
CA SER A 259 9.17 3.17 7.62
C SER A 259 8.79 4.61 7.27
N HIS A 260 8.57 4.86 5.99
CA HIS A 260 7.93 6.08 5.51
C HIS A 260 6.42 6.13 5.77
N GLY A 261 5.81 5.02 6.21
CA GLY A 261 4.36 4.94 6.41
C GLY A 261 3.60 4.56 5.15
N GLY A 262 4.23 3.78 4.25
CA GLY A 262 3.50 3.08 3.21
C GLY A 262 2.49 2.12 3.84
N HIS A 263 1.23 2.18 3.38
CA HIS A 263 0.10 1.48 3.97
C HIS A 263 0.35 -0.02 4.16
N GLY A 264 0.79 -0.73 3.11
CA GLY A 264 1.06 -2.17 3.17
C GLY A 264 2.09 -2.58 4.23
N THR A 265 3.26 -1.93 4.25
CA THR A 265 4.31 -2.21 5.25
C THR A 265 3.84 -1.90 6.68
N ALA A 266 3.11 -0.79 6.85
CA ALA A 266 2.59 -0.40 8.14
C ALA A 266 1.60 -1.43 8.69
N MET A 267 0.65 -1.88 7.87
CA MET A 267 -0.31 -2.89 8.28
C MET A 267 0.34 -4.26 8.50
N ALA A 268 1.33 -4.63 7.68
CA ALA A 268 2.06 -5.89 7.85
C ALA A 268 2.86 -5.93 9.16
N ALA A 269 3.49 -4.81 9.55
CA ALA A 269 4.18 -4.71 10.83
C ALA A 269 3.21 -4.86 12.02
N LEU A 270 2.07 -4.15 11.98
CA LEU A 270 1.04 -4.29 13.01
C LEU A 270 0.48 -5.71 13.09
N ALA A 271 0.27 -6.38 11.95
CA ALA A 271 -0.18 -7.78 11.90
C ALA A 271 0.78 -8.76 12.60
N HIS A 272 2.03 -8.33 12.85
CA HIS A 272 3.05 -9.07 13.60
C HIS A 272 3.28 -8.52 15.02
N ASP A 273 2.39 -7.67 15.52
CA ASP A 273 2.50 -7.01 16.84
C ASP A 273 3.71 -6.06 16.94
N VAL A 274 4.27 -5.63 15.80
CA VAL A 274 5.50 -4.83 15.75
C VAL A 274 5.18 -3.33 15.72
N PRO A 275 5.69 -2.55 16.70
CA PRO A 275 5.51 -1.10 16.71
C PRO A 275 6.27 -0.42 15.56
N LEU A 276 5.83 0.79 15.19
CA LEU A 276 6.40 1.52 14.06
C LEU A 276 6.98 2.90 14.42
N LEU A 277 8.11 3.25 13.81
CA LEU A 277 8.58 4.63 13.68
C LEU A 277 8.35 5.11 12.25
N ILE A 278 7.45 6.08 12.08
CA ILE A 278 7.07 6.60 10.77
C ILE A 278 7.76 7.92 10.46
N LEU A 279 8.49 7.98 9.35
CA LEU A 279 9.21 9.13 8.81
C LEU A 279 8.69 9.47 7.39
N PRO A 280 7.54 10.17 7.26
CA PRO A 280 6.88 10.38 5.96
C PRO A 280 7.78 11.07 4.93
N LEU A 281 7.88 10.48 3.74
CA LEU A 281 8.67 10.99 2.63
C LEU A 281 7.95 12.13 1.90
N ASP A 282 6.67 11.94 1.62
CA ASP A 282 5.83 12.91 0.93
C ASP A 282 4.71 13.41 1.86
N ARG A 283 4.58 14.73 1.97
CA ARG A 283 3.50 15.35 2.76
C ARG A 283 2.17 15.39 2.01
N ARG A 284 2.19 15.09 0.70
CA ARG A 284 1.05 15.10 -0.19
C ARG A 284 0.47 13.71 -0.42
N SER A 285 1.05 12.64 0.14
CA SER A 285 0.49 11.30 0.16
C SER A 285 -0.28 11.02 1.47
N ASP A 286 -0.75 9.79 1.64
CA ASP A 286 -1.41 9.27 2.83
C ASP A 286 -0.46 8.99 4.01
N GLN A 287 0.85 8.84 3.74
CA GLN A 287 1.89 8.55 4.74
C GLN A 287 1.80 9.37 6.04
N PRO A 288 1.55 10.71 6.01
CA PRO A 288 1.39 11.48 7.25
C PRO A 288 0.13 11.12 8.02
N LEU A 289 -0.95 10.68 7.35
CA LEU A 289 -2.17 10.22 8.00
C LEU A 289 -1.97 8.83 8.62
N VAL A 290 -1.31 7.92 7.92
CA VAL A 290 -0.89 6.61 8.46
C VAL A 290 -0.06 6.80 9.74
N GLY A 291 0.98 7.64 9.68
CA GLY A 291 1.82 7.93 10.86
C GLY A 291 1.03 8.53 12.04
N ARG A 292 0.05 9.39 11.77
CA ARG A 292 -0.83 9.96 12.81
C ARG A 292 -1.78 8.92 13.40
N ALA A 293 -2.38 8.06 12.57
CA ALA A 293 -3.28 7.01 13.04
C ALA A 293 -2.54 6.04 13.97
N ILE A 294 -1.36 5.57 13.56
CA ILE A 294 -0.51 4.69 14.37
C ILE A 294 -0.10 5.37 15.69
N SER A 295 0.32 6.64 15.63
CA SER A 295 0.71 7.39 16.84
C SER A 295 -0.47 7.59 17.80
N ARG A 296 -1.67 7.87 17.27
CA ARG A 296 -2.90 8.03 18.06
C ARG A 296 -3.36 6.72 18.70
N ALA A 297 -3.20 5.60 17.98
CA ALA A 297 -3.51 4.28 18.52
C ALA A 297 -2.48 3.79 19.56
N GLY A 298 -1.38 4.52 19.72
CA GLY A 298 -0.29 4.20 20.63
C GLY A 298 0.69 3.16 20.09
N ALA A 299 0.50 2.62 18.89
CA ALA A 299 1.32 1.53 18.33
C ALA A 299 2.62 2.00 17.66
N GLY A 300 3.01 3.26 17.84
CA GLY A 300 4.21 3.81 17.24
C GLY A 300 4.37 5.31 17.43
N LEU A 301 5.37 5.87 16.75
CA LEU A 301 5.65 7.30 16.73
C LEU A 301 5.75 7.78 15.28
N SER A 302 5.45 9.05 15.04
CA SER A 302 5.70 9.72 13.76
C SER A 302 6.58 10.94 13.93
N LEU A 303 7.66 10.98 13.17
CA LEU A 303 8.66 12.05 13.18
C LEU A 303 8.77 12.68 11.79
N SER A 304 9.33 13.89 11.74
CA SER A 304 9.71 14.50 10.47
C SER A 304 10.84 13.68 9.82
N ARG A 305 10.80 13.48 8.50
CA ARG A 305 11.94 12.94 7.74
C ARG A 305 13.23 13.75 7.89
N HIS A 306 13.13 15.00 8.35
CA HIS A 306 14.27 15.89 8.63
C HIS A 306 14.74 15.86 10.10
N SER A 307 14.19 14.98 10.93
CA SER A 307 14.63 14.80 12.31
C SER A 307 16.13 14.47 12.37
N ARG A 308 16.82 15.05 13.35
CA ARG A 308 18.23 14.78 13.61
C ARG A 308 18.42 13.31 14.02
N PRO A 309 19.58 12.69 13.71
CA PRO A 309 19.86 11.30 14.09
C PRO A 309 19.59 10.98 15.56
N ALA A 310 20.04 11.84 16.48
CA ALA A 310 19.78 11.66 17.92
C ALA A 310 18.29 11.52 18.29
N ARG A 311 17.39 12.25 17.60
CA ARG A 311 15.95 12.14 17.82
C ARG A 311 15.36 10.85 17.24
N ILE A 312 15.93 10.36 16.13
CA ILE A 312 15.53 9.09 15.52
C ILE A 312 15.98 7.93 16.43
N GLY A 313 17.23 7.97 16.92
CA GLY A 313 17.79 6.96 17.84
C GLY A 313 16.98 6.85 19.14
N ALA A 314 16.73 7.98 19.81
CA ALA A 314 15.93 8.00 21.04
C ALA A 314 14.50 7.45 20.82
N ALA A 315 13.87 7.76 19.68
CA ALA A 315 12.56 7.21 19.35
C ALA A 315 12.62 5.70 19.06
N ALA A 316 13.69 5.21 18.42
CA ALA A 316 13.90 3.79 18.18
C ALA A 316 14.10 3.03 19.49
N GLU A 317 14.94 3.53 20.40
CA GLU A 317 15.15 2.95 21.74
C GLU A 317 13.85 2.89 22.54
N GLN A 318 13.07 3.98 22.53
CA GLN A 318 11.76 4.02 23.19
C GLN A 318 10.80 2.96 22.64
N LEU A 319 10.79 2.74 21.33
CA LEU A 319 9.89 1.78 20.68
C LEU A 319 10.38 0.32 20.79
N LEU A 320 11.68 0.11 20.97
CA LEU A 320 12.27 -1.20 21.23
C LEU A 320 12.01 -1.69 22.65
N ALA A 321 11.89 -0.76 23.61
CA ALA A 321 11.60 -1.09 24.99
C ALA A 321 10.23 -1.75 25.14
N ASP A 322 10.12 -2.67 26.09
CA ASP A 322 8.82 -3.20 26.48
C ASP A 322 8.00 -2.10 27.15
N GLY A 323 6.71 -2.03 26.80
CA GLY A 323 5.87 -0.95 27.28
C GLY A 323 4.61 -0.73 26.44
N PRO A 324 3.99 0.47 26.57
CA PRO A 324 2.67 0.73 26.00
C PRO A 324 2.64 0.65 24.46
N HIS A 325 3.75 0.96 23.79
CA HIS A 325 3.81 0.87 22.33
C HIS A 325 3.70 -0.57 21.82
N ARG A 326 4.43 -1.50 22.45
CA ARG A 326 4.36 -2.94 22.13
C ARG A 326 2.98 -3.51 22.44
N ALA A 327 2.40 -3.16 23.59
CA ALA A 327 1.05 -3.60 23.95
C ALA A 327 -0.02 -3.08 22.98
N ALA A 328 0.09 -1.82 22.54
CA ALA A 328 -0.82 -1.26 21.55
C ALA A 328 -0.66 -1.89 20.16
N ALA A 329 0.59 -2.17 19.73
CA ALA A 329 0.85 -2.89 18.49
C ALA A 329 0.27 -4.31 18.54
N ALA A 330 0.42 -5.02 19.67
CA ALA A 330 -0.15 -6.36 19.85
C ALA A 330 -1.69 -6.38 19.83
N ARG A 331 -2.34 -5.37 20.43
CA ARG A 331 -3.79 -5.22 20.36
C ARG A 331 -4.26 -5.04 18.91
N LEU A 332 -3.64 -4.11 18.17
CA LEU A 332 -3.98 -3.90 16.76
C LEU A 332 -3.64 -5.13 15.90
N GLY A 333 -2.55 -5.84 16.19
CA GLY A 333 -2.18 -7.04 15.47
C GLY A 333 -3.18 -8.17 15.66
N ALA A 334 -3.66 -8.38 16.89
CA ALA A 334 -4.75 -9.32 17.15
C ALA A 334 -6.01 -8.94 16.36
N GLU A 335 -6.39 -7.65 16.37
CA GLU A 335 -7.54 -7.15 15.61
C GLU A 335 -7.36 -7.36 14.10
N ILE A 336 -6.21 -7.04 13.51
CA ILE A 336 -5.93 -7.26 12.08
C ILE A 336 -6.07 -8.74 11.71
N ARG A 337 -5.49 -9.64 12.53
CA ARG A 337 -5.54 -11.10 12.29
C ARG A 337 -6.97 -11.64 12.40
N GLU A 338 -7.75 -11.16 13.37
CA GLU A 338 -9.16 -11.53 13.53
C GLU A 338 -10.03 -10.96 12.42
N PHE A 339 -9.74 -9.74 11.95
CA PHE A 339 -10.51 -9.07 10.92
C PHE A 339 -10.41 -9.83 9.58
N ASP A 340 -9.23 -10.38 9.26
CA ASP A 340 -8.89 -11.10 8.02
C ASP A 340 -9.40 -10.40 6.76
N GLY A 341 -8.70 -9.33 6.38
CA GLY A 341 -9.17 -8.49 5.28
C GLY A 341 -9.20 -9.17 3.92
N ARG A 342 -8.48 -10.28 3.75
CA ARG A 342 -8.56 -11.11 2.53
C ARG A 342 -9.93 -11.74 2.41
N ARG A 343 -10.36 -12.46 3.46
CA ARG A 343 -11.65 -13.15 3.49
C ARG A 343 -12.80 -12.16 3.45
N ARG A 344 -12.74 -11.08 4.23
CA ARG A 344 -13.78 -10.04 4.22
C ARG A 344 -13.92 -9.36 2.87
N ALA A 345 -12.82 -9.00 2.20
CA ALA A 345 -12.89 -8.41 0.87
C ALA A 345 -13.53 -9.39 -0.14
N ALA A 346 -13.15 -10.67 -0.10
CA ALA A 346 -13.78 -11.70 -0.93
C ALA A 346 -15.27 -11.85 -0.65
N ASP A 347 -15.71 -11.89 0.62
CA ASP A 347 -17.13 -11.95 0.99
C ASP A 347 -17.93 -10.75 0.44
N ILE A 348 -17.32 -9.56 0.43
CA ILE A 348 -17.97 -8.36 -0.12
C ILE A 348 -18.05 -8.45 -1.65
N LEU A 349 -16.98 -8.89 -2.31
CA LEU A 349 -16.94 -9.06 -3.76
C LEU A 349 -17.96 -10.10 -4.26
N GLU A 350 -18.12 -11.21 -3.52
CA GLU A 350 -19.15 -12.22 -3.80
C GLU A 350 -20.56 -11.64 -3.69
N LYS A 351 -20.83 -10.84 -2.64
CA LYS A 351 -22.12 -10.15 -2.48
C LYS A 351 -22.42 -9.20 -3.64
N VAL A 352 -21.42 -8.46 -4.10
CA VAL A 352 -21.56 -7.57 -5.27
C VAL A 352 -21.86 -8.36 -6.54
N SER A 353 -21.32 -9.58 -6.69
CA SER A 353 -21.59 -10.41 -7.86
C SER A 353 -23.03 -10.94 -7.96
N HIS A 354 -23.78 -10.89 -6.85
CA HIS A 354 -25.14 -11.43 -6.75
C HIS A 354 -26.24 -10.35 -6.73
N GLY A 355 -25.88 -9.07 -6.69
CA GLY A 355 -26.82 -7.94 -6.60
C GLY A 355 -26.92 -7.17 -7.91
#